data_AF-A0A1Y6KHJ2-F1
#
_entry.id   AF-A0A1Y6KHJ2-F1
#
_cell.length_a   1.000
_cell.length_b   1.000
_cell.length_c   1.000
_cell.angle_alpha   90.00
_cell.angle_beta   90.00
_cell.angle_gamma   90.00
#
_symmetry.space_group_name_H-M   'P 1'
#
loop_
_entity.id
_entity.type
_entity.pdbx_description
1 polymer ?
#
loop_
_entity_poly.entity_id
_entity_poly.type
_entity_poly.pdbx_seq_one_letter_code
_entity_poly.pdbx_strand_id
1 'polypeptide(L)' 'MEVEIPKKRRRRVKQTMTLGERLLQTAREARDMAKRLPPGIEQARQLRRAREAEAIVELERFLTGPARSTPPRSR' A
#
# COMPACT_ATOMS: atom_id res chain seq x y z
N MET A 1 41.93 8.25 -7.08
CA MET A 1 40.82 8.89 -7.80
C MET A 1 39.64 8.94 -6.83
N GLU A 2 39.40 10.08 -6.20
CA GLU A 2 38.23 10.24 -5.32
C GLU A 2 36.99 10.33 -6.20
N VAL A 3 36.06 9.39 -6.02
CA VAL A 3 34.78 9.40 -6.72
C VAL A 3 33.81 10.20 -5.88
N GLU A 4 33.55 11.46 -6.27
CA GLU A 4 32.48 12.25 -5.68
C GLU A 4 31.12 11.59 -5.99
N ILE A 5 30.49 10.99 -4.98
CA ILE A 5 29.11 10.51 -5.10
C ILE A 5 28.18 11.70 -4.82
N PRO A 6 27.42 12.20 -5.82
CA PRO A 6 26.54 13.33 -5.58
C PRO A 6 25.50 12.98 -4.52
N LYS A 7 25.42 13.84 -3.50
CA LYS A 7 24.52 13.66 -2.35
C LYS A 7 23.07 13.74 -2.82
N LYS A 8 22.43 12.59 -3.05
CA LYS A 8 21.06 12.48 -3.56
C LYS A 8 20.06 13.11 -2.58
N ARG A 9 19.33 14.13 -3.05
CA ARG A 9 18.29 14.80 -2.26
C ARG A 9 17.12 13.84 -1.99
N ARG A 10 16.72 13.70 -0.72
CA ARG A 10 15.56 12.88 -0.33
C ARG A 10 14.27 13.51 -0.88
N ARG A 11 13.45 12.73 -1.59
CA ARG A 11 12.12 13.18 -2.03
C ARG A 11 11.13 13.03 -0.87
N ARG A 12 10.95 14.09 -0.09
CA ARG A 12 9.91 14.17 0.95
C ARG A 12 8.58 14.54 0.29
N VAL A 13 7.61 13.63 0.35
CA VAL A 13 6.25 13.86 -0.13
C VAL A 13 5.32 13.90 1.06
N LYS A 14 4.54 14.98 1.20
CA LYS A 14 3.48 15.04 2.21
C LYS A 14 2.28 14.27 1.69
N GLN A 15 1.94 13.15 2.33
CA GLN A 15 0.73 12.42 2.03
C GLN A 15 -0.42 13.09 2.79
N THR A 16 -1.43 13.58 2.06
CA THR A 16 -2.64 14.19 2.63
C THR A 16 -3.70 13.16 2.96
N MET A 17 -3.67 12.02 2.27
CA MET A 17 -4.53 10.86 2.49
C MET A 17 -3.79 9.83 3.34
N THR A 18 -4.54 9.08 4.13
CA THR A 18 -4.05 7.92 4.88
C THR A 18 -3.47 6.85 3.96
N LEU A 19 -2.73 5.89 4.51
CA LEU A 19 -2.22 4.78 3.71
C LEU A 19 -3.38 3.93 3.17
N GLY A 20 -4.35 3.58 4.01
CA GLY A 20 -5.55 2.85 3.62
C GLY A 20 -6.35 3.50 2.50
N GLU A 21 -6.61 4.80 2.56
CA GLU A 21 -7.33 5.50 1.49
C GLU A 21 -6.60 5.45 0.14
N ARG A 22 -5.26 5.59 0.15
CA ARG A 22 -4.46 5.49 -1.08
C ARG A 22 -4.42 4.08 -1.65
N LEU A 23 -4.41 3.06 -0.79
CA LEU A 23 -4.49 1.66 -1.21
C LEU A 23 -5.87 1.33 -1.79
N LEU A 24 -6.95 1.79 -1.16
CA LEU A 24 -8.31 1.64 -1.70
C LEU A 24 -8.47 2.34 -3.05
N GLN A 25 -7.90 3.54 -3.21
CA GLN A 25 -7.86 4.23 -4.50
C GLN A 25 -7.09 3.41 -5.55
N THR A 26 -5.93 2.87 -5.19
CA THR A 26 -5.14 1.98 -6.07
C THR A 26 -5.94 0.74 -6.49
N ALA A 27 -6.70 0.13 -5.57
CA ALA A 27 -7.52 -1.03 -5.86
C ALA A 27 -8.64 -0.70 -6.86
N ARG A 28 -9.31 0.44 -6.70
CA ARG A 28 -10.35 0.94 -7.63
C ARG A 28 -9.77 1.17 -9.02
N GLU A 29 -8.68 1.91 -9.13
CA GLU A 29 -8.01 2.20 -10.41
C GLU A 29 -7.57 0.92 -11.12
N ALA A 30 -7.00 -0.04 -10.38
CA ALA A 30 -6.56 -1.31 -10.95
C ALA A 30 -7.76 -2.13 -11.47
N ARG A 31 -8.90 -2.14 -10.77
CA ARG A 31 -10.12 -2.78 -11.29
C ARG A 31 -10.66 -2.09 -12.52
N ASP A 32 -10.69 -0.76 -12.54
CA ASP A 32 -11.20 -0.01 -13.69
C ASP A 32 -10.29 -0.18 -14.91
N MET A 33 -8.97 -0.30 -14.71
CA MET A 33 -8.04 -0.68 -15.76
C MET A 33 -8.30 -2.11 -16.26
N ALA A 34 -8.49 -3.08 -15.34
CA ALA A 34 -8.78 -4.46 -15.71
C ALA A 34 -10.06 -4.59 -16.56
N LYS A 35 -11.11 -3.81 -16.25
CA LYS A 35 -12.36 -3.80 -17.04
C LYS A 35 -12.16 -3.35 -18.50
N ARG A 36 -11.15 -2.53 -18.77
CA ARG A 36 -10.83 -2.00 -20.11
C ARG A 36 -9.91 -2.91 -20.90
N LEU A 37 -9.25 -3.88 -20.24
CA LEU A 37 -8.32 -4.80 -20.88
C LEU A 37 -9.05 -6.06 -21.37
N PRO A 38 -8.63 -6.64 -22.51
CA PRO A 38 -9.11 -7.95 -22.91
C PRO A 38 -8.67 -9.02 -21.92
N PRO A 39 -9.37 -10.17 -21.86
CA PRO A 39 -8.93 -11.32 -21.07
C PRO A 39 -7.49 -11.72 -21.40
N GLY A 40 -6.65 -11.80 -20.38
CA GLY A 40 -5.23 -12.12 -20.56
C GLY A 40 -4.36 -11.77 -19.36
N ILE A 41 -3.05 -11.93 -19.53
CA ILE A 41 -2.05 -11.76 -18.46
C ILE A 41 -2.10 -10.33 -17.87
N GLU A 42 -2.25 -9.32 -18.71
CA GLU A 42 -2.30 -7.92 -18.25
C GLU A 42 -3.56 -7.63 -17.43
N GLN A 43 -4.73 -8.11 -17.87
CA GLN A 43 -5.97 -7.99 -17.08
C GLN A 43 -5.81 -8.71 -15.74
N ALA A 44 -5.29 -9.94 -15.74
CA ALA A 44 -5.05 -10.72 -14.53
C ALA A 44 -4.08 -10.02 -13.57
N ARG A 45 -3.03 -9.36 -14.10
CA ARG A 45 -2.07 -8.58 -13.31
C ARG A 45 -2.75 -7.39 -12.63
N GLN A 46 -3.63 -6.67 -13.33
CA GLN A 46 -4.39 -5.56 -12.73
C GLN A 46 -5.36 -6.05 -11.65
N LEU A 47 -6.07 -7.16 -11.89
CA LEU A 47 -6.93 -7.77 -10.88
C LEU A 47 -6.15 -8.24 -9.65
N ARG A 48 -4.96 -8.81 -9.84
CA ARG A 48 -4.08 -9.22 -8.74
C ARG A 48 -3.64 -8.01 -7.92
N ARG A 49 -3.19 -6.94 -8.58
CA ARG A 49 -2.81 -5.68 -7.93
C ARG A 49 -3.96 -5.10 -7.10
N ALA A 50 -5.20 -5.16 -7.61
CA ALA A 50 -6.36 -4.70 -6.86
C ALA A 50 -6.57 -5.51 -5.57
N ARG A 51 -6.50 -6.84 -5.66
CA ARG A 51 -6.65 -7.74 -4.50
C ARG A 51 -5.53 -7.55 -3.48
N GLU A 52 -4.30 -7.40 -3.93
CA GLU A 52 -3.14 -7.12 -3.08
C GLU A 52 -3.35 -5.81 -2.31
N ALA A 53 -3.77 -4.74 -2.98
CA ALA A 53 -4.03 -3.45 -2.34
C ALA A 53 -5.12 -3.55 -1.26
N GLU A 54 -6.20 -4.29 -1.50
CA GLU A 54 -7.26 -4.53 -0.50
C GLU A 54 -6.77 -5.35 0.69
N ALA A 55 -6.00 -6.42 0.44
CA ALA A 55 -5.43 -7.23 1.50
C ALA A 55 -4.49 -6.41 2.40
N ILE A 56 -3.73 -5.48 1.82
CA ILE A 56 -2.85 -4.59 2.58
C ILE A 56 -3.67 -3.60 3.43
N VAL A 57 -4.84 -3.14 2.98
CA VAL A 57 -5.73 -2.29 3.80
C VAL A 57 -6.20 -3.06 5.04
N GLU A 58 -6.61 -4.31 4.90
CA GLU A 58 -7.01 -5.12 6.05
C GLU A 58 -5.83 -5.40 6.99
N LEU A 59 -4.63 -5.60 6.45
CA LEU A 59 -3.42 -5.73 7.24
C LEU A 59 -3.07 -4.42 7.98
N GLU A 60 -3.18 -3.27 7.34
CA GLU A 60 -2.98 -1.96 7.97
C GLU A 60 -3.95 -1.79 9.14
N ARG A 61 -5.25 -2.09 8.95
CA ARG A 61 -6.26 -2.03 10.01
C ARG A 61 -5.91 -2.96 11.18
N PHE A 62 -5.45 -4.17 10.89
CA PHE A 62 -5.01 -5.11 11.91
C PHE A 62 -3.81 -4.58 12.70
N LEU A 63 -2.81 -4.00 12.03
CA LEU A 63 -1.58 -3.48 12.66
C LEU A 63 -1.82 -2.17 13.43
N THR A 64 -2.76 -1.34 12.97
CA THR A 64 -3.08 -0.03 13.58
C THR A 64 -4.21 -0.12 14.61
N GLY A 65 -4.87 -1.27 14.72
CA GLY A 65 -5.92 -1.52 15.71
C GLY A 65 -5.40 -1.35 17.15
N PRO A 66 -6.31 -1.10 18.11
CA PRO A 66 -5.92 -0.99 19.51
C PRO A 66 -5.18 -2.27 19.92
N ALA A 67 -4.02 -2.09 20.56
CA ALA A 67 -3.29 -3.22 21.14
C ALA A 67 -4.27 -3.98 22.05
N ARG A 68 -4.42 -5.29 21.82
CA ARG A 68 -5.10 -6.15 22.80
C ARG A 68 -4.36 -5.92 24.11
N SER A 69 -5.04 -5.31 25.08
CA SER A 69 -4.49 -5.02 26.41
C SER A 69 -3.68 -6.22 26.86
N THR A 70 -2.36 -6.05 26.95
CA THR A 70 -1.58 -6.92 27.81
C THR A 70 -2.18 -6.75 29.20
N PRO A 71 -2.60 -7.84 29.87
CA PRO A 71 -3.12 -7.70 31.22
C PRO A 71 -2.05 -6.99 32.06
N PRO A 72 -2.45 -6.08 32.98
CA PRO A 72 -1.49 -5.40 33.81
C PRO A 72 -0.61 -6.45 34.51
N ARG A 73 0.71 -6.32 34.40
CA ARG A 73 1.64 -7.15 35.16
C ARG A 73 1.28 -6.98 36.64
N SER A 74 0.68 -8.00 37.25
CA SER A 74 0.50 -8.06 38.69
C SER A 74 1.88 -7.95 39.32
N ARG A 75 2.07 -6.89 40.12
CA ARG A 75 3.30 -6.64 40.86
C ARG A 75 3.36 -7.50 42.11
#